data_AF-G5KEH9-F1
#
_entry.id   AF-G5KEH9-F1
#
_cell.length_a   1.000
_cell.length_b   1.000
_cell.length_c   1.000
_cell.angle_alpha   90.00
_cell.angle_beta   90.00
_cell.angle_gamma   90.00
#
_symmetry.space_group_name_H-M   'P 1'
#
loop_
_entity.id
_entity.type
_entity.pdbx_description
1 polymer ?
#
loop_
_entity_poly.entity_id
_entity_poly.type
_entity_poly.pdbx_seq_one_letter_code
_entity_poly.pdbx_strand_id
1 'polypeptide(L)'
;MTLIDEFCSEFDGHYVKRLREHFDDEKDVQRLKLSINNCRYNRYIATPKVLWQLRPLINADKFDEYMQYSINNAKYDLDQNSHVIEEWEALKQGIDRKIYRKELRKKYLARAIEMGL
;
A
#
# COMPACT_ATOMS: atom_id res chain seq x y z
N MET A 1 -20.11 -10.39 7.35
CA MET A 1 -19.43 -9.16 6.92
C MET A 1 -18.28 -9.58 6.00
N THR A 2 -18.12 -8.96 4.83
CA THR A 2 -17.05 -9.33 3.88
C THR A 2 -15.76 -8.57 4.19
N LEU A 3 -14.61 -9.05 3.71
CA LEU A 3 -13.32 -8.34 3.89
C LEU A 3 -13.35 -6.94 3.26
N ILE A 4 -14.12 -6.75 2.18
CA ILE A 4 -14.36 -5.45 1.55
C ILE A 4 -15.18 -4.54 2.49
N ASP A 5 -16.18 -5.07 3.20
CA ASP A 5 -16.94 -4.30 4.19
C ASP A 5 -16.03 -3.83 5.32
N GLU A 6 -15.18 -4.74 5.83
CA GLU A 6 -14.20 -4.41 6.87
C GLU A 6 -13.25 -3.30 6.41
N PHE A 7 -12.64 -3.44 5.23
CA PHE A 7 -11.78 -2.41 4.65
C PHE A 7 -12.51 -1.07 4.48
N CYS A 8 -13.75 -1.08 4.01
CA CYS A 8 -14.52 0.16 3.86
C CYS A 8 -14.82 0.83 5.22
N SER A 9 -15.06 0.02 6.26
CA SER A 9 -15.36 0.49 7.61
C SER A 9 -14.17 1.17 8.30
N GLU A 10 -12.94 0.81 7.93
CA GLU A 10 -11.72 1.50 8.36
C GLU A 10 -11.74 3.00 8.00
N PHE A 11 -12.56 3.39 7.01
CA PHE A 11 -12.68 4.78 6.54
C PHE A 11 -14.09 5.35 6.73
N ASP A 12 -14.84 4.83 7.71
CA ASP A 12 -16.06 5.48 8.17
C ASP A 12 -15.75 6.69 9.07
N GLY A 13 -16.69 7.63 9.17
CA GLY A 13 -16.55 8.85 9.96
C GLY A 13 -15.52 9.86 9.41
N HIS A 14 -14.76 10.50 10.30
CA HIS A 14 -13.85 11.61 9.98
C HIS A 14 -12.48 11.17 9.43
N TYR A 15 -12.42 10.16 8.55
CA TYR A 15 -11.15 9.64 8.01
C TYR A 15 -10.33 10.70 7.26
N VAL A 16 -10.98 11.71 6.66
CA VAL A 16 -10.29 12.85 6.02
C VAL A 16 -9.46 13.67 7.01
N LYS A 17 -9.92 13.78 8.27
CA LYS A 17 -9.14 14.42 9.33
C LYS A 17 -7.88 13.61 9.64
N ARG A 18 -8.02 12.29 9.79
CA ARG A 18 -6.88 11.38 10.00
C ARG A 18 -5.87 11.41 8.85
N LEU A 19 -6.33 11.54 7.60
CA LEU A 19 -5.46 11.76 6.45
C LEU A 19 -4.63 13.04 6.63
N ARG A 20 -5.26 14.16 6.97
CA ARG A 20 -4.54 15.44 7.17
C ARG A 20 -3.59 15.43 8.36
N GLU A 21 -3.81 14.57 9.36
CA GLU A 21 -2.90 14.38 10.48
C GLU A 21 -1.65 13.57 10.09
N HIS A 22 -1.70 12.78 9.00
CA HIS A 22 -0.60 11.91 8.57
C HIS A 22 0.09 12.36 7.27
N PHE A 23 -0.54 13.22 6.48
CA PHE A 23 -0.03 13.67 5.19
C PHE A 23 -0.02 15.20 5.12
N ASP A 24 1.17 15.76 4.93
CA ASP A 24 1.38 17.22 4.87
C ASP A 24 0.94 17.83 3.51
N ASP A 25 1.00 17.04 2.43
CA ASP A 25 0.60 17.50 1.08
C ASP A 25 -0.91 17.29 0.86
N GLU A 26 -1.66 18.39 0.75
CA GLU A 26 -3.10 18.35 0.48
C GLU A 26 -3.42 17.67 -0.86
N LYS A 27 -2.52 17.68 -1.86
CA LYS A 27 -2.73 16.92 -3.11
C LYS A 27 -2.73 15.42 -2.85
N ASP A 28 -1.86 14.93 -1.97
CA ASP A 28 -1.83 13.53 -1.57
C ASP A 28 -3.09 13.16 -0.79
N VAL A 29 -3.53 14.04 0.13
CA VAL A 29 -4.80 13.86 0.86
C VAL A 29 -5.98 13.74 -0.12
N GLN A 30 -6.09 14.65 -1.10
CA GLN A 30 -7.18 14.60 -2.07
C GLN A 30 -7.13 13.35 -2.95
N ARG A 31 -5.94 12.93 -3.40
CA ARG A 31 -5.76 11.69 -4.16
C ARG A 31 -6.20 10.47 -3.34
N LEU A 32 -5.72 10.33 -2.11
CA LEU A 32 -6.06 9.20 -1.24
C LEU A 32 -7.55 9.17 -0.89
N LYS A 33 -8.15 10.35 -0.63
CA LYS A 33 -9.59 10.49 -0.43
C LYS A 33 -10.39 9.99 -1.65
N LEU A 34 -10.00 10.39 -2.86
CA LEU A 34 -10.63 9.90 -4.09
C LEU A 34 -10.48 8.38 -4.22
N SER A 35 -9.30 7.84 -3.96
CA SER A 35 -9.06 6.38 -3.99
C SER A 35 -9.94 5.63 -2.99
N ILE A 36 -10.02 6.08 -1.74
CA ILE A 36 -10.87 5.47 -0.70
C ILE A 36 -12.34 5.51 -1.12
N ASN A 37 -12.85 6.65 -1.56
CA ASN A 37 -14.24 6.78 -1.98
C ASN A 37 -14.55 5.88 -3.18
N ASN A 38 -13.62 5.77 -4.12
CA ASN A 38 -13.76 4.87 -5.26
C ASN A 38 -13.83 3.39 -4.84
N CYS A 39 -12.98 2.98 -3.88
CA CYS A 39 -13.00 1.64 -3.30
C CYS A 39 -14.35 1.33 -2.63
N ARG A 40 -14.90 2.29 -1.87
CA ARG A 40 -16.20 2.15 -1.20
C ARG A 40 -17.34 2.04 -2.21
N TYR A 41 -17.37 2.91 -3.21
CA TYR A 41 -18.42 2.95 -4.21
C TYR A 41 -18.44 1.68 -5.07
N ASN A 42 -17.27 1.25 -5.55
CA ASN A 42 -17.14 0.08 -6.43
C ASN A 42 -16.87 -1.24 -5.68
N ARG A 43 -16.90 -1.22 -4.34
CA ARG A 43 -16.84 -2.40 -3.49
C ARG A 43 -15.59 -3.25 -3.75
N TYR A 44 -14.40 -2.64 -3.63
CA TYR A 44 -13.12 -3.35 -3.77
C TYR A 44 -12.09 -2.83 -2.75
N ILE A 45 -11.01 -3.59 -2.55
CA ILE A 45 -9.87 -3.19 -1.70
C ILE A 45 -8.83 -2.49 -2.55
N ALA A 46 -8.27 -1.39 -2.05
CA ALA A 46 -7.30 -0.58 -2.78
C ALA A 46 -6.07 -1.37 -3.26
N THR A 47 -5.39 -0.88 -4.29
CA THR A 47 -4.13 -1.46 -4.81
C THR A 47 -3.02 -1.50 -3.75
N PRO A 48 -1.99 -2.37 -3.87
CA PRO A 48 -0.92 -2.49 -2.90
C PRO A 48 -0.23 -1.17 -2.60
N LYS A 49 0.04 -0.35 -3.62
CA LYS A 49 0.63 0.98 -3.44
C LYS A 49 -0.22 1.91 -2.60
N VAL A 50 -1.53 1.95 -2.84
CA VAL A 50 -2.46 2.78 -2.07
C VAL A 50 -2.63 2.23 -0.65
N LEU A 51 -2.76 0.91 -0.48
CA LEU A 51 -2.79 0.27 0.82
C LEU A 51 -1.54 0.64 1.64
N TRP A 52 -0.36 0.52 1.04
CA TRP A 52 0.90 0.86 1.70
C TRP A 52 0.96 2.30 2.18
N GLN A 53 0.43 3.24 1.39
CA GLN A 53 0.29 4.63 1.82
C GLN A 53 -0.70 4.74 2.99
N LEU A 54 -1.84 4.06 2.92
CA LEU A 54 -2.87 4.06 3.96
C LEU A 54 -2.53 3.20 5.19
N ARG A 55 -1.39 2.49 5.20
CA ARG A 55 -0.94 1.63 6.30
C ARG A 55 -1.04 2.28 7.68
N PRO A 56 -0.68 3.57 7.89
CA PRO A 56 -0.81 4.21 9.22
C PRO A 56 -2.26 4.35 9.71
N LEU A 57 -3.24 4.28 8.81
CA LEU A 57 -4.65 4.52 9.08
C LEU A 57 -5.49 3.24 9.18
N ILE A 58 -4.90 2.11 8.81
CA ILE A 58 -5.51 0.79 8.79
C ILE A 58 -5.09 0.03 10.05
N ASN A 59 -5.96 -0.80 10.61
CA ASN A 59 -5.59 -1.70 11.69
C ASN A 59 -4.42 -2.59 11.27
N ALA A 60 -3.34 -2.58 12.06
CA ALA A 60 -2.13 -3.34 11.79
C ALA A 60 -2.40 -4.84 11.59
N ASP A 61 -3.33 -5.41 12.37
CA ASP A 61 -3.68 -6.84 12.32
C ASP A 61 -4.41 -7.21 11.02
N LYS A 62 -5.08 -6.23 10.39
CA LYS A 62 -5.88 -6.42 9.16
C LYS A 62 -5.16 -6.03 7.89
N PHE A 63 -4.08 -5.25 8.01
CA PHE A 63 -3.33 -4.76 6.86
C PHE A 63 -2.85 -5.90 5.94
N ASP A 64 -2.34 -6.99 6.52
CA ASP A 64 -1.84 -8.14 5.78
C ASP A 64 -2.95 -8.88 5.01
N GLU A 65 -4.15 -8.99 5.60
CA GLU A 65 -5.31 -9.58 4.94
C GLU A 65 -5.73 -8.74 3.72
N TYR A 66 -5.75 -7.42 3.87
CA TYR A 66 -6.10 -6.51 2.77
C TYR A 66 -5.04 -6.53 1.65
N MET A 67 -3.76 -6.57 2.01
CA MET A 67 -2.66 -6.63 1.04
C MET A 67 -2.71 -7.93 0.24
N GLN A 68 -2.84 -9.07 0.92
CA GLN A 68 -2.95 -10.38 0.26
C GLN A 68 -4.19 -10.45 -0.64
N TYR A 69 -5.34 -9.95 -0.16
CA TYR A 69 -6.55 -9.93 -0.96
C TYR A 69 -6.39 -9.08 -2.23
N SER A 70 -5.80 -7.90 -2.10
CA SER A 70 -5.51 -6.98 -3.21
C SER A 70 -4.66 -7.68 -4.27
N ILE A 71 -3.55 -8.31 -3.87
CA ILE A 71 -2.66 -9.06 -4.77
C ILE A 71 -3.40 -10.20 -5.47
N ASN A 72 -4.14 -11.02 -4.73
CA ASN A 72 -4.82 -12.20 -5.28
C ASN A 72 -5.99 -11.85 -6.21
N ASN A 73 -6.59 -10.68 -6.03
CA ASN A 73 -7.74 -10.21 -6.83
C ASN A 73 -7.35 -9.04 -7.74
N ALA A 74 -6.06 -8.91 -8.07
CA ALA A 74 -5.55 -7.82 -8.86
C ALA A 74 -6.21 -7.80 -10.24
N LYS A 75 -6.94 -6.72 -10.53
CA LYS A 75 -7.45 -6.37 -11.87
C LYS A 75 -6.56 -5.32 -12.55
N TYR A 76 -5.34 -5.15 -12.05
CA TYR A 76 -4.36 -4.15 -12.45
C TYR A 76 -3.00 -4.81 -12.59
N ASP A 77 -2.08 -4.09 -13.25
CA ASP A 77 -0.71 -4.55 -13.44
C ASP A 77 0.05 -4.62 -12.10
N LEU A 78 0.47 -5.83 -11.74
CA LEU A 78 1.23 -6.10 -10.53
C LEU A 78 2.66 -5.56 -10.63
N ASP A 79 3.23 -5.42 -11.84
CA ASP A 79 4.59 -4.92 -12.00
C ASP A 79 4.73 -3.47 -11.54
N GLN A 80 3.67 -2.67 -11.69
CA GLN A 80 3.61 -1.30 -11.17
C GLN A 80 3.60 -1.24 -9.63
N ASN A 81 3.28 -2.35 -8.97
CA ASN A 81 3.21 -2.50 -7.52
C ASN A 81 4.32 -3.39 -6.95
N SER A 82 5.17 -3.98 -7.81
CA SER A 82 6.23 -4.94 -7.44
C SER A 82 7.07 -4.49 -6.25
N HIS A 83 7.61 -3.27 -6.28
CA HIS A 83 8.44 -2.74 -5.18
C HIS A 83 7.73 -2.70 -3.81
N VAL A 84 6.42 -2.44 -3.77
CA VAL A 84 5.65 -2.40 -2.52
C VAL A 84 5.36 -3.80 -2.03
N ILE A 85 5.05 -4.72 -2.95
CA ILE A 85 4.80 -6.13 -2.64
C ILE A 85 6.08 -6.76 -2.08
N GLU A 86 7.22 -6.53 -2.74
CA GLU A 86 8.52 -7.01 -2.25
C GLU A 86 8.88 -6.39 -0.88
N GLU A 87 8.63 -5.08 -0.66
CA GLU A 87 8.89 -4.44 0.65
C GLU A 87 7.99 -5.02 1.74
N TRP A 88 6.72 -5.30 1.43
CA TRP A 88 5.78 -5.94 2.34
C TRP A 88 6.19 -7.37 2.71
N GLU A 89 6.53 -8.20 1.73
CA GLU A 89 6.98 -9.58 1.94
C GLU A 89 8.25 -9.64 2.79
N ALA A 90 9.21 -8.74 2.52
CA ALA A 90 10.43 -8.64 3.32
C ALA A 90 10.16 -8.27 4.78
N LEU A 91 9.25 -7.32 5.04
CA LEU A 91 8.86 -6.98 6.40
C LEU A 91 8.19 -8.17 7.12
N LYS A 92 7.36 -8.96 6.42
CA LYS A 92 6.73 -10.16 6.98
C LYS A 92 7.74 -11.24 7.35
N GLN A 93 8.85 -11.33 6.62
CA GLN A 93 9.97 -12.22 6.93
C GLN A 93 10.85 -11.70 8.09
N GLY A 94 10.46 -10.59 8.73
CA GLY A 94 11.23 -9.99 9.83
C GLY A 94 12.49 -9.26 9.37
N ILE A 95 12.63 -8.98 8.06
CA ILE A 95 13.74 -8.20 7.55
C ILE A 95 13.51 -6.74 7.91
N ASP A 96 14.45 -6.16 8.66
CA ASP A 96 14.39 -4.75 9.01
C ASP A 96 14.34 -3.87 7.74
N ARG A 97 13.45 -2.88 7.75
CA ARG A 97 13.22 -1.99 6.60
C ARG A 97 14.49 -1.32 6.08
N LYS A 98 15.41 -0.95 6.97
CA LYS A 98 16.68 -0.29 6.63
C LYS A 98 17.61 -1.29 5.92
N ILE A 99 17.60 -2.55 6.36
CA ILE A 99 18.36 -3.63 5.74
C ILE A 99 17.78 -3.92 4.36
N TYR A 100 16.47 -4.11 4.25
CA TYR A 100 15.81 -4.37 2.97
C TYR A 100 16.08 -3.25 1.94
N ARG A 101 15.93 -1.98 2.34
CA ARG A 101 16.23 -0.84 1.45
C ARG A 101 17.69 -0.79 1.01
N LYS A 102 18.63 -1.24 1.85
CA LYS A 102 20.05 -1.34 1.49
C LYS A 102 20.28 -2.43 0.45
N GLU A 103 19.66 -3.60 0.62
CA GLU A 103 19.73 -4.69 -0.36
C GLU A 103 19.06 -4.32 -1.68
N LEU A 104 17.93 -3.63 -1.63
CA LEU A 104 17.24 -3.11 -2.81
C LEU A 104 18.14 -2.16 -3.61
N ARG A 105 18.80 -1.21 -2.93
CA ARG A 105 19.76 -0.29 -3.57
C ARG A 105 20.91 -1.02 -4.24
N LYS A 106 21.45 -2.07 -3.60
CA LYS A 106 22.51 -2.89 -4.20
C LYS A 106 22.00 -3.62 -5.45
N LYS A 107 20.79 -4.21 -5.41
CA LYS A 107 20.17 -4.90 -6.54
C LYS A 107 19.95 -3.97 -7.73
N TYR A 108 19.43 -2.76 -7.51
CA TYR A 108 19.27 -1.77 -8.57
C TYR A 108 20.61 -1.26 -9.12
N LEU A 109 21.60 -1.05 -8.26
CA LEU A 109 22.95 -0.65 -8.70
C LEU A 109 23.60 -1.73 -9.57
N ALA A 110 23.52 -3.00 -9.15
CA ALA A 110 24.02 -4.12 -9.95
C ALA A 110 23.34 -4.21 -11.31
N ARG A 111 22.02 -4.03 -11.36
CA ARG A 111 21.25 -4.01 -12.61
C ARG A 111 21.61 -2.82 -13.51
N ALA A 112 21.86 -1.65 -12.94
CA ALA A 112 22.32 -0.49 -13.69
C ALA A 112 23.70 -0.74 -14.33
N ILE A 113 24.63 -1.34 -13.58
CA ILE A 113 25.95 -1.75 -14.07
C ILE A 113 25.82 -2.76 -15.22
N GLU A 114 24.96 -3.78 -15.08
CA GLU A 114 24.69 -4.76 -16.15
C GLU A 114 24.10 -4.13 -17.41
N MET A 115 23.33 -3.04 -17.26
CA MET A 115 22.75 -2.27 -18.36
C MET A 115 23.70 -1.22 -18.94
N GLY A 116 24.90 -1.06 -18.39
CA GLY A 116 25.90 -0.08 -18.85
C GLY A 116 25.54 1.38 -18.57
N LEU A 117 24.73 1.63 -17.52
CA LEU A 117 24.32 2.96 -17.06
C LEU A 117 25.20 3.50 -15.92
#